data_AF-A0A0C6FTB5-F1
#
_entry.id   AF-A0A0C6FTB5-F1
#
_cell.length_a   1.000
_cell.length_b   1.000
_cell.length_c   1.000
_cell.angle_alpha   90.00
_cell.angle_beta   90.00
_cell.angle_gamma   90.00
#
_symmetry.space_group_name_H-M   'P 1'
#
loop_
_entity.id
_entity.type
_entity.pdbx_description
1 polymer ?
#
loop_
_entity_poly.entity_id
_entity_poly.type
_entity_poly.pdbx_seq_one_letter_code
_entity_poly.pdbx_strand_id
1 'polypeptide(L)'
;MTTPSVNSILTGMADTLGVPARWTKGFMARDAEGHQVEPTSPQAACWCIYGSMELELVRQGAPDGLRVTVEDVLLDVAREELDRPALMEGGLSLINDSRYTTHEEMCDLIQRGIRRAATGTPS
;
A
#
# COMPACT_ATOMS: atom_id res chain seq x y z
N MET A 1 -10.32 7.36 -20.68
CA MET A 1 -9.58 6.95 -19.47
C MET A 1 -10.58 6.29 -18.54
N THR A 2 -10.29 5.10 -18.03
CA THR A 2 -11.15 4.43 -17.05
C THR A 2 -11.02 5.12 -15.69
N THR A 3 -12.13 5.33 -15.00
CA THR A 3 -12.14 5.87 -13.64
C THR A 3 -11.32 4.97 -12.72
N PRO A 4 -10.40 5.52 -11.90
CA PRO A 4 -9.67 4.74 -10.91
C PRO A 4 -10.61 3.99 -9.97
N SER A 5 -10.20 2.79 -9.57
CA SER A 5 -10.97 1.91 -8.68
C SER A 5 -10.05 1.37 -7.59
N VAL A 6 -10.61 0.85 -6.50
CA VAL A 6 -9.81 0.20 -5.44
C VAL A 6 -8.91 -0.87 -6.03
N ASN A 7 -9.44 -1.70 -6.93
CA ASN A 7 -8.70 -2.76 -7.60
C ASN A 7 -7.53 -2.22 -8.45
N SER A 8 -7.73 -1.11 -9.19
CA SER A 8 -6.66 -0.54 -10.02
C SER A 8 -5.56 0.12 -9.19
N ILE A 9 -5.90 0.72 -8.05
CA ILE A 9 -4.90 1.27 -7.11
C ILE A 9 -4.09 0.14 -6.50
N LEU A 10 -4.75 -0.90 -5.98
CA LEU A 10 -4.06 -2.05 -5.38
C LEU A 10 -3.18 -2.79 -6.38
N THR A 11 -3.60 -2.88 -7.64
CA THR A 11 -2.77 -3.45 -8.72
C THR A 11 -1.53 -2.60 -8.96
N GLY A 12 -1.66 -1.27 -9.05
CA GLY A 12 -0.52 -0.37 -9.19
C GLY A 12 0.44 -0.42 -7.99
N MET A 13 -0.10 -0.62 -6.78
CA MET A 13 0.71 -0.82 -5.58
C MET A 13 1.50 -2.13 -5.66
N ALA A 14 0.88 -3.22 -6.13
CA ALA A 14 1.55 -4.49 -6.34
C ALA A 14 2.68 -4.38 -7.38
N ASP A 15 2.48 -3.64 -8.46
CA ASP A 15 3.52 -3.38 -9.47
C ASP A 15 4.67 -2.52 -8.91
N THR A 16 4.34 -1.52 -8.09
CA THR A 16 5.33 -0.65 -7.44
C THR A 16 6.17 -1.42 -6.42
N LEU A 17 5.51 -2.19 -5.55
CA LEU A 17 6.16 -2.88 -4.44
C LEU A 17 6.62 -4.29 -4.79
N GLY A 18 6.26 -4.88 -5.92
CA GLY A 18 6.63 -6.26 -6.28
C GLY A 18 8.14 -6.50 -6.41
N VAL A 19 8.94 -5.44 -6.48
CA VAL A 19 10.41 -5.51 -6.45
C VAL A 19 10.91 -5.23 -5.02
N PRO A 20 11.64 -6.15 -4.37
CA PRO A 20 12.11 -5.96 -2.99
C PRO A 20 12.89 -4.66 -2.75
N ALA A 21 13.72 -4.25 -3.71
CA ALA A 21 14.50 -3.01 -3.64
C ALA A 21 13.65 -1.73 -3.69
N ARG A 22 12.37 -1.82 -4.08
CA ARG A 22 11.42 -0.70 -4.11
C ARG A 22 10.61 -0.59 -2.82
N TRP A 23 10.84 -1.44 -1.83
CA TRP A 23 10.15 -1.38 -0.54
C TRP A 23 11.03 -0.75 0.54
N THR A 24 10.45 0.13 1.37
CA THR A 24 11.13 0.73 2.53
C THR A 24 10.23 0.77 3.77
N LYS A 25 10.86 0.93 4.93
CA LYS A 25 10.23 1.19 6.23
C LYS A 25 10.57 2.59 6.76
N GLY A 26 9.74 3.06 7.68
CA GLY A 26 9.90 4.28 8.47
C GLY A 26 9.55 5.58 7.74
N PHE A 27 9.45 5.56 6.40
CA PHE A 27 9.17 6.75 5.57
C PHE A 27 8.40 6.37 4.32
N MET A 28 7.66 7.35 3.78
CA MET A 28 6.76 7.14 2.64
C MET A 28 7.53 6.79 1.36
N ALA A 29 8.62 7.50 1.07
CA ALA A 29 9.51 7.18 -0.04
C ALA A 29 10.95 7.63 0.22
N ARG A 30 11.89 7.06 -0.54
CA ARG A 30 13.29 7.50 -0.59
C ARG A 30 13.82 7.53 -2.02
N ASP A 31 14.80 8.39 -2.26
CA ASP A 31 15.60 8.41 -3.49
C ASP A 31 16.64 7.26 -3.52
N ALA A 32 17.48 7.24 -4.56
CA ALA A 32 18.49 6.20 -4.75
C ALA A 32 19.63 6.28 -3.71
N GLU A 33 19.85 7.46 -3.15
CA GLU A 33 20.82 7.76 -2.10
C GLU A 33 20.27 7.46 -0.69
N GLY A 34 18.96 7.19 -0.58
CA GLY A 34 18.27 6.86 0.66
C GLY A 34 17.69 8.07 1.40
N HIS A 35 17.76 9.28 0.84
CA HIS A 35 17.12 10.46 1.40
C HIS A 35 15.61 10.37 1.26
N GLN A 36 14.90 10.94 2.24
CA GLN A 36 13.45 11.01 2.21
C GLN A 36 13.00 12.00 1.14
N VAL A 37 12.00 11.59 0.36
CA VAL A 37 11.38 12.41 -0.67
C VAL A 37 9.87 12.20 -0.65
N GLU A 38 9.13 13.11 -1.30
CA GLU A 38 7.71 12.91 -1.56
C GLU A 38 7.48 11.65 -2.40
N PRO A 39 6.43 10.85 -2.14
CA PRO A 39 6.16 9.63 -2.90
C PRO A 39 6.03 9.83 -4.41
N THR A 40 5.52 10.99 -4.81
CA THR A 40 5.30 11.40 -6.20
C THR A 40 6.52 12.08 -6.83
N SER A 41 7.59 12.27 -6.06
CA SER A 41 8.85 12.84 -6.57
C SER A 41 9.39 11.96 -7.70
N PRO A 42 9.89 12.56 -8.81
CA PRO A 42 10.54 11.80 -9.87
C PRO A 42 11.85 11.15 -9.41
N GLN A 43 12.38 11.54 -8.25
CA GLN A 43 13.58 10.96 -7.65
C GLN A 43 13.26 9.75 -6.74
N ALA A 44 11.99 9.49 -6.42
CA ALA A 44 11.61 8.37 -5.56
C ALA A 44 11.97 7.03 -6.22
N ALA A 45 12.70 6.20 -5.49
CA ALA A 45 13.21 4.90 -5.92
C ALA A 45 12.62 3.73 -5.11
N CYS A 46 12.18 3.99 -3.88
CA CYS A 46 11.49 3.01 -3.03
C CYS A 46 10.38 3.66 -2.20
N TRP A 47 9.39 2.87 -1.80
CA TRP A 47 8.17 3.31 -1.10
C TRP A 47 7.81 2.36 0.03
N CYS A 48 7.19 2.87 1.08
CA CYS A 48 6.42 2.02 1.99
C CYS A 48 5.01 1.76 1.43
N ILE A 49 4.19 0.99 2.13
CA ILE A 49 2.81 0.72 1.70
C ILE A 49 1.98 2.00 1.50
N TYR A 50 2.03 2.97 2.42
CA TYR A 50 1.33 4.26 2.26
C TYR A 50 1.88 5.09 1.12
N GLY A 51 3.20 5.17 0.98
CA GLY A 51 3.82 5.92 -0.12
C GLY A 51 3.46 5.34 -1.48
N SER A 52 3.39 4.01 -1.60
CA SER A 52 2.94 3.36 -2.83
C SER A 52 1.46 3.64 -3.13
N MET A 53 0.61 3.66 -2.10
CA MET A 53 -0.81 4.02 -2.25
C MET A 53 -0.96 5.47 -2.73
N GLU A 54 -0.24 6.41 -2.11
CA GLU A 54 -0.29 7.82 -2.51
C GLU A 54 0.23 8.06 -3.92
N LEU A 55 1.35 7.42 -4.27
CA LEU A 55 1.88 7.44 -5.63
C LEU A 55 0.82 7.01 -6.64
N GLU A 56 0.13 5.89 -6.40
CA GLU A 56 -0.85 5.35 -7.33
C GLU A 56 -2.14 6.15 -7.39
N LEU A 57 -2.61 6.69 -6.25
CA LEU A 57 -3.76 7.60 -6.23
C LEU A 57 -3.50 8.83 -7.10
N VAL A 58 -2.33 9.46 -6.96
CA VAL A 58 -1.96 10.64 -7.76
C VAL A 58 -1.73 10.26 -9.22
N ARG A 59 -0.97 9.19 -9.48
CA ARG A 59 -0.66 8.72 -10.84
C ARG A 59 -1.91 8.40 -11.65
N GLN A 60 -2.94 7.86 -11.02
CA GLN A 60 -4.19 7.48 -11.68
C GLN A 60 -5.23 8.62 -11.66
N GLY A 61 -4.99 9.73 -10.96
CA GLY A 61 -5.96 10.82 -10.82
C GLY A 61 -7.21 10.39 -10.04
N ALA A 62 -7.01 9.61 -8.97
CA ALA A 62 -8.07 9.11 -8.12
C ALA A 62 -8.75 10.23 -7.31
N PRO A 63 -10.07 10.12 -7.05
CA PRO A 63 -10.75 11.05 -6.15
C PRO A 63 -10.31 10.84 -4.69
N ASP A 64 -10.32 11.90 -3.88
CA ASP A 64 -9.85 11.91 -2.49
C ASP A 64 -10.44 10.77 -1.62
N GLY A 65 -11.73 10.46 -1.81
CA GLY A 65 -12.43 9.42 -1.06
C GLY A 65 -11.91 7.99 -1.32
N LEU A 66 -11.24 7.75 -2.45
CA LEU A 66 -10.75 6.41 -2.80
C LEU A 66 -9.61 5.96 -1.88
N ARG A 67 -8.85 6.91 -1.32
CA ARG A 67 -7.77 6.63 -0.36
C ARG A 67 -8.28 5.83 0.83
N VAL A 68 -9.36 6.31 1.46
CA VAL A 68 -9.94 5.68 2.65
C VAL A 68 -10.43 4.27 2.31
N THR A 69 -11.10 4.09 1.16
CA THR A 69 -11.59 2.77 0.75
C THR A 69 -10.46 1.77 0.47
N VAL A 70 -9.35 2.20 -0.14
CA VAL A 70 -8.18 1.33 -0.36
C VAL A 70 -7.55 0.94 0.97
N GLU A 71 -7.41 1.90 1.87
CA GLU A 71 -6.85 1.69 3.21
C GLU A 71 -7.72 0.73 4.03
N ASP A 72 -9.04 0.92 4.05
CA ASP A 72 -10.00 0.05 4.75
C ASP A 72 -9.89 -1.40 4.26
N VAL A 73 -9.84 -1.61 2.94
CA VAL A 73 -9.68 -2.96 2.37
C VAL A 73 -8.40 -3.63 2.85
N LEU A 74 -7.27 -2.91 2.87
CA LEU A 74 -6.01 -3.47 3.34
C LEU A 74 -6.02 -3.73 4.85
N LEU A 75 -6.63 -2.86 5.64
CA LEU A 75 -6.76 -3.06 7.08
C LEU A 75 -7.66 -4.23 7.42
N ASP A 76 -8.78 -4.41 6.70
CA ASP A 76 -9.68 -5.55 6.91
C ASP A 76 -9.01 -6.88 6.56
N VAL A 77 -8.29 -6.95 5.43
CA VAL A 77 -7.49 -8.13 5.09
C VAL A 77 -6.43 -8.37 6.16
N ALA A 78 -5.74 -7.32 6.61
CA ALA A 78 -4.75 -7.47 7.67
C ALA A 78 -5.37 -7.97 8.99
N ARG A 79 -6.62 -7.58 9.32
CA ARG A 79 -7.35 -8.02 10.53
C ARG A 79 -7.72 -9.47 10.53
N GLU A 80 -8.09 -9.98 9.37
CA GLU A 80 -8.50 -11.37 9.22
C GLU A 80 -7.30 -12.32 9.16
N GLU A 81 -6.16 -11.84 8.66
CA GLU A 81 -5.07 -12.72 8.22
C GLU A 81 -3.76 -12.52 8.98
N LEU A 82 -3.52 -11.32 9.52
CA LEU A 82 -2.36 -11.07 10.37
C LEU A 82 -2.79 -11.26 11.82
N ASP A 83 -2.35 -12.36 12.44
CA ASP A 83 -2.52 -12.64 13.87
C ASP A 83 -1.64 -11.70 14.74
N ARG A 84 -1.79 -10.39 14.56
CA ARG A 84 -0.98 -9.31 15.16
C ARG A 84 -1.88 -8.14 15.58
N PRO A 85 -2.80 -8.34 16.54
CA PRO A 85 -3.80 -7.34 16.95
C PRO A 85 -3.17 -5.98 17.34
N ALA A 86 -1.98 -5.98 17.94
CA ALA A 86 -1.27 -4.77 18.36
C ALA A 86 -0.83 -3.85 17.21
N LEU A 87 -0.67 -4.37 15.98
CA LEU A 87 -0.31 -3.55 14.81
C LEU A 87 -1.54 -2.90 14.17
N MET A 88 -2.73 -3.34 14.54
CA MET A 88 -3.99 -3.01 13.84
C MET A 88 -4.60 -1.69 14.32
N GLU A 89 -4.28 -1.28 15.54
CA GLU A 89 -4.73 0.00 16.10
C GLU A 89 -3.98 1.21 15.52
N GLY A 90 -2.80 1.01 14.92
CA GLY A 90 -1.99 2.10 14.36
C GLY A 90 -1.85 2.10 12.84
N GLY A 91 -2.74 1.38 12.14
CA GLY A 91 -2.88 1.47 10.68
C GLY A 91 -1.76 0.80 9.89
N LEU A 92 -1.76 1.05 8.57
CA LEU A 92 -0.85 0.37 7.63
C LEU A 92 0.64 0.71 7.89
N SER A 93 0.94 1.85 8.51
CA SER A 93 2.31 2.27 8.83
C SER A 93 2.90 1.37 9.90
N LEU A 94 2.17 1.07 10.98
CA LEU A 94 2.66 0.16 12.01
C LEU A 94 2.80 -1.27 11.49
N ILE A 95 1.88 -1.70 10.62
CA ILE A 95 2.00 -3.00 9.94
C ILE A 95 3.27 -3.02 9.10
N ASN A 96 3.53 -2.02 8.25
CA ASN A 96 4.72 -1.94 7.41
C ASN A 96 6.03 -1.86 8.23
N ASP A 97 6.04 -1.02 9.27
CA ASP A 97 7.25 -0.66 10.01
C ASP A 97 7.58 -1.62 11.14
N SER A 98 6.68 -2.55 11.47
CA SER A 98 6.97 -3.62 12.41
C SER A 98 8.26 -4.35 12.02
N ARG A 99 9.13 -4.58 13.00
CA ARG A 99 10.40 -5.31 12.83
C ARG A 99 10.21 -6.72 12.26
N TYR A 100 9.02 -7.29 12.41
CA TYR A 100 8.68 -8.64 11.95
C TYR A 100 8.03 -8.67 10.58
N THR A 101 7.65 -7.52 10.03
CA THR A 101 7.03 -7.45 8.71
C THR A 101 8.09 -7.58 7.64
N THR A 102 7.83 -8.41 6.65
CA THR A 102 8.68 -8.68 5.50
C THR A 102 8.08 -8.07 4.23
N HIS A 103 8.92 -7.93 3.20
CA HIS A 103 8.49 -7.51 1.88
C HIS A 103 7.40 -8.45 1.31
N GLU A 104 7.58 -9.75 1.50
CA GLU A 104 6.66 -10.79 1.05
C GLU A 104 5.29 -10.67 1.74
N GLU A 105 5.24 -10.45 3.06
CA GLU A 105 3.98 -10.21 3.78
C GLU A 105 3.25 -8.96 3.23
N MET A 106 3.97 -7.89 2.86
CA MET A 106 3.34 -6.71 2.26
C MET A 106 2.80 -6.99 0.85
N CYS A 107 3.54 -7.76 0.04
CA CYS A 107 3.05 -8.19 -1.26
C CYS A 107 1.82 -9.09 -1.14
N ASP A 108 1.83 -10.07 -0.23
CA ASP A 108 0.68 -10.96 0.00
C ASP A 108 -0.55 -10.18 0.49
N LEU A 109 -0.36 -9.22 1.41
CA LEU A 109 -1.41 -8.33 1.88
C LEU A 109 -2.09 -7.59 0.71
N ILE A 110 -1.31 -6.99 -0.19
CA ILE A 110 -1.84 -6.28 -1.36
C ILE A 110 -2.55 -7.24 -2.32
N GLN A 111 -1.97 -8.41 -2.59
CA GLN A 111 -2.56 -9.42 -3.47
C GLN A 111 -3.90 -9.95 -2.92
N ARG A 112 -4.03 -10.09 -1.61
CA ARG A 112 -5.31 -10.40 -0.95
C ARG A 112 -6.31 -9.27 -1.06
N GLY A 113 -5.87 -8.02 -0.90
CA GLY A 113 -6.69 -6.83 -1.15
C GLY A 113 -7.27 -6.81 -2.56
N ILE A 114 -6.45 -7.13 -3.58
CA ILE A 114 -6.91 -7.24 -4.99
C ILE A 114 -8.03 -8.29 -5.09
N ARG A 115 -7.83 -9.47 -4.52
CA ARG A 115 -8.86 -10.53 -4.52
C ARG A 115 -10.15 -10.08 -3.85
N ARG A 116 -10.05 -9.39 -2.71
CA ARG A 116 -11.20 -8.83 -1.97
C ARG A 116 -11.98 -7.82 -2.81
N ALA A 117 -11.26 -6.90 -3.45
CA ALA A 117 -11.86 -5.87 -4.29
C ALA A 117 -12.56 -6.46 -5.53
N ALA A 118 -12.05 -7.57 -6.08
CA ALA A 118 -12.63 -8.25 -7.22
C ALA A 118 -13.94 -9.00 -6.89
N THR A 119 -14.10 -9.48 -5.65
CA THR A 119 -15.31 -10.23 -5.23
C THR A 119 -16.49 -9.35 -4.85
N GLY A 120 -16.27 -8.03 -4.69
CA GLY A 120 -17.27 -7.09 -4.18
C GLY A 120 -17.50 -7.30 -2.68
N THR A 121 -17.43 -6.24 -1.89
CA THR A 121 -17.78 -6.31 -0.47
C THR A 121 -19.25 -6.74 -0.34
N PRO A 122 -19.59 -7.80 0.42
CA PRO A 122 -20.97 -8.00 0.87
C PRO A 122 -21.37 -6.75 1.67
N SER A 123 -22.58 -6.26 1.41
CA SER A 123 -23.17 -5.04 1.94
C SER A 123 -23.09 -4.89 3.46
#